data_AF-B5YMN1-F1
#
_entry.id   AF-B5YMN1-F1
#
_cell.length_a   1.000
_cell.length_b   1.000
_cell.length_c   1.000
_cell.angle_alpha   90.00
_cell.angle_beta   90.00
_cell.angle_gamma   90.00
#
_symmetry.space_group_name_H-M   'P 1'
#
loop_
_entity.id
_entity.type
_entity.pdbx_description
1 polymer ?
#
loop_
_entity_poly.entity_id
_entity_poly.type
_entity_poly.pdbx_seq_one_letter_code
_entity_poly.pdbx_strand_id
1 'polypeptide(L)'
;PLPKTKRSTRSSIREVISRSSIAALKTDQRSRETNISWDAGLAILLSSEEGILSFSHHCTREFSSENVRFWCAVNDYRANIVVDTREINDVAIELYASFIAANSDTPVNLSSAQRSEIKVAVESGKTTKCTFDRAQREIFSVMSRDSYPRYLASKL
;
A
#
# COMPACT_ATOMS: atom_id res chain seq x y z
N PRO A 1 -70.85 0.33 -9.29
CA PRO A 1 -69.91 0.96 -10.25
C PRO A 1 -68.45 0.84 -9.76
N LEU A 2 -67.66 -0.02 -10.39
CA LEU A 2 -66.22 -0.16 -10.16
C LEU A 2 -65.46 0.84 -11.05
N PRO A 3 -64.43 1.57 -10.54
CA PRO A 3 -63.43 2.18 -11.39
C PRO A 3 -62.17 1.31 -11.50
N LYS A 4 -61.56 1.44 -12.68
CA LYS A 4 -60.49 0.64 -13.28
C LYS A 4 -59.10 1.05 -12.78
N THR A 5 -58.17 0.10 -12.87
CA THR A 5 -56.70 0.19 -12.73
C THR A 5 -56.05 1.39 -13.45
N LYS A 6 -54.99 2.00 -12.87
CA LYS A 6 -53.82 2.48 -13.65
C LYS A 6 -52.48 2.32 -12.90
N ARG A 7 -51.58 1.60 -13.58
CA ARG A 7 -50.12 1.52 -13.42
C ARG A 7 -49.47 2.89 -13.18
N SER A 8 -48.51 2.98 -12.25
CA SER A 8 -47.21 3.65 -12.47
C SER A 8 -46.32 3.56 -11.20
N THR A 9 -45.47 2.54 -11.11
CA THR A 9 -44.45 2.48 -10.02
C THR A 9 -43.18 1.74 -10.44
N ARG A 10 -43.20 0.97 -11.54
CA ARG A 10 -42.00 0.31 -12.07
C ARG A 10 -40.98 1.25 -12.71
N SER A 11 -41.39 2.43 -13.18
CA SER A 11 -40.48 3.40 -13.82
C SER A 11 -39.51 4.02 -12.81
N SER A 12 -39.96 4.26 -11.59
CA SER A 12 -39.21 5.00 -10.58
C SER A 12 -38.09 4.17 -9.94
N ILE A 13 -38.31 2.87 -9.71
CA ILE A 13 -37.30 1.97 -9.12
C ILE A 13 -36.11 1.77 -10.06
N ARG A 14 -36.35 1.61 -11.37
CA ARG A 14 -35.28 1.44 -12.37
C ARG A 14 -34.38 2.68 -12.47
N GLU A 15 -34.98 3.86 -12.33
CA GLU A 15 -34.26 5.13 -12.39
C GLU A 15 -33.42 5.38 -11.13
N VAL A 16 -33.93 5.01 -9.94
CA VAL A 16 -33.21 5.09 -8.67
C VAL A 16 -32.00 4.12 -8.64
N ILE A 17 -32.18 2.87 -9.10
CA ILE A 17 -31.08 1.89 -9.20
C ILE A 17 -30.00 2.37 -10.19
N SER A 18 -30.40 3.05 -11.26
CA SER A 18 -29.46 3.60 -12.24
C SER A 18 -28.68 4.79 -11.69
N ARG A 19 -29.33 5.71 -10.96
CA ARG A 19 -28.68 6.86 -10.31
C ARG A 19 -27.73 6.44 -9.19
N SER A 20 -28.08 5.45 -8.37
CA SER A 20 -27.18 4.93 -7.32
C SER A 20 -25.95 4.24 -7.90
N SER A 21 -26.11 3.51 -9.01
CA SER A 21 -25.00 2.89 -9.75
C SER A 21 -24.07 3.94 -10.36
N ILE A 22 -24.61 5.02 -10.94
CA ILE A 22 -23.80 6.14 -11.46
C ILE A 22 -23.10 6.90 -10.33
N ALA A 23 -23.75 7.10 -9.18
CA ALA A 23 -23.13 7.73 -8.03
C ALA A 23 -21.96 6.89 -7.49
N ALA A 24 -22.14 5.58 -7.37
CA ALA A 24 -21.08 4.65 -6.97
C ALA A 24 -19.88 4.66 -7.93
N LEU A 25 -20.14 4.69 -9.25
CA LEU A 25 -19.09 4.80 -10.26
C LEU A 25 -18.36 6.15 -10.19
N LYS A 26 -19.08 7.26 -9.97
CA LYS A 26 -18.47 8.59 -9.80
C LYS A 26 -17.64 8.68 -8.52
N THR A 27 -18.07 8.05 -7.43
CA THR A 27 -17.29 7.99 -6.18
C THR A 27 -16.05 7.11 -6.32
N ASP A 28 -16.15 5.98 -7.03
CA ASP A 28 -14.99 5.11 -7.35
C ASP A 28 -14.00 5.83 -8.27
N GLN A 29 -14.49 6.57 -9.25
CA GLN A 29 -13.64 7.35 -10.14
C GLN A 29 -12.89 8.46 -9.38
N ARG A 30 -13.59 9.23 -8.53
CA ARG A 30 -12.96 10.29 -7.73
C ARG A 30 -11.98 9.73 -6.71
N SER A 31 -12.28 8.59 -6.07
CA SER A 31 -11.34 7.93 -5.15
C SER A 31 -10.10 7.44 -5.91
N ARG A 32 -10.25 6.93 -7.14
CA ARG A 32 -9.11 6.53 -7.98
C ARG A 32 -8.27 7.71 -8.43
N GLU A 33 -8.88 8.81 -8.86
CA GLU A 33 -8.15 10.03 -9.24
C GLU A 33 -7.39 10.65 -8.04
N THR A 34 -8.02 10.67 -6.86
CA THR A 34 -7.35 11.13 -5.61
C THR A 34 -6.25 10.17 -5.17
N ASN A 35 -6.45 8.86 -5.26
CA ASN A 35 -5.40 7.87 -4.99
C ASN A 35 -4.22 8.01 -5.96
N ILE A 36 -4.46 8.24 -7.26
CA ILE A 36 -3.40 8.50 -8.25
C ILE A 36 -2.61 9.77 -7.88
N SER A 37 -3.30 10.81 -7.40
CA SER A 37 -2.64 12.04 -6.91
C SER A 37 -1.83 11.80 -5.64
N TRP A 38 -2.28 10.93 -4.74
CA TRP A 38 -1.57 10.61 -3.50
C TRP A 38 -0.36 9.71 -3.74
N ASP A 39 -0.49 8.72 -4.62
CA ASP A 39 0.61 7.86 -5.04
C ASP A 39 1.74 8.71 -5.65
N ALA A 40 1.42 9.62 -6.58
CA ALA A 40 2.41 10.50 -7.17
C ALA A 40 3.08 11.41 -6.12
N GLY A 41 2.29 11.98 -5.21
CA GLY A 41 2.81 12.84 -4.14
C GLY A 41 3.73 12.08 -3.17
N LEU A 42 3.32 10.89 -2.73
CA LEU A 42 4.14 10.06 -1.85
C LEU A 42 5.42 9.59 -2.55
N ALA A 43 5.35 9.23 -3.83
CA ALA A 43 6.54 8.86 -4.60
C ALA A 43 7.56 10.02 -4.69
N ILE A 44 7.09 11.26 -4.90
CA ILE A 44 7.94 12.45 -4.89
C ILE A 44 8.54 12.65 -3.49
N LEU A 45 7.73 12.57 -2.43
CA LEU A 45 8.20 12.72 -1.06
C LEU A 45 9.30 11.71 -0.72
N LEU A 46 9.09 10.44 -1.07
CA LEU A 46 10.02 9.34 -0.81
C LEU A 46 11.24 9.31 -1.75
N SER A 47 11.34 10.24 -2.71
CA SER A 47 12.52 10.37 -3.58
C SER A 47 13.59 11.31 -3.02
N SER A 48 13.30 12.02 -1.93
CA SER A 48 14.23 12.93 -1.27
C SER A 48 14.50 12.51 0.18
N GLU A 49 15.74 12.65 0.64
CA GLU A 49 16.11 12.35 2.03
C GLU A 49 15.32 13.18 3.03
N GLU A 50 15.17 14.49 2.77
CA GLU A 50 14.37 15.39 3.61
C GLU A 50 12.89 14.96 3.68
N GLY A 51 12.31 14.57 2.55
CA GLY A 51 10.94 14.08 2.48
C GLY A 51 10.76 12.78 3.27
N ILE A 52 11.69 11.84 3.14
CA ILE A 52 11.72 10.60 3.94
C ILE A 52 11.81 10.91 5.43
N LEU A 53 12.71 11.81 5.85
CA LEU A 53 12.89 12.18 7.25
C LEU A 53 11.64 12.81 7.84
N SER A 54 11.07 13.80 7.14
CA SER A 54 9.84 14.48 7.56
C SER A 54 8.66 13.50 7.67
N PHE A 55 8.52 12.59 6.69
CA PHE A 55 7.47 11.58 6.70
C PHE A 55 7.68 10.53 7.79
N SER A 56 8.91 10.05 7.97
CA SER A 56 9.27 9.10 9.02
C SER A 56 8.96 9.64 10.41
N HIS A 57 9.24 10.93 10.65
CA HIS A 57 8.90 11.58 11.91
C HIS A 57 7.38 11.62 12.13
N HIS A 58 6.59 11.91 11.10
CA HIS A 58 5.13 11.85 11.17
C HIS A 58 4.64 10.44 11.50
N CYS A 59 5.06 9.43 10.74
CA CYS A 59 4.68 8.03 10.96
C CYS A 59 5.13 7.50 12.33
N THR A 60 6.23 8.01 12.89
CA THR A 60 6.69 7.64 14.25
C THR A 60 5.71 8.10 15.31
N ARG A 61 5.15 9.31 15.18
CA ARG A 61 4.16 9.85 16.12
C ARG A 61 2.83 9.07 16.10
N GLU A 62 2.59 8.35 15.02
CA GLU A 62 1.36 7.60 14.78
C GLU A 62 1.59 6.08 14.77
N PHE A 63 2.75 5.63 15.23
CA PHE A 63 3.10 4.20 15.33
C PHE A 63 2.97 3.43 14.01
N SER A 64 3.30 4.06 12.87
CA SER A 64 3.27 3.47 11.52
C SER A 64 4.62 3.56 10.78
N SER A 65 5.70 3.89 11.51
CA SER A 65 7.04 4.12 10.93
C SER A 65 7.69 2.87 10.34
N GLU A 66 7.24 1.66 10.71
CA GLU A 66 7.72 0.39 10.15
C GLU A 66 7.54 0.32 8.64
N ASN A 67 6.48 0.93 8.10
CA ASN A 67 6.22 0.96 6.67
C ASN A 67 7.28 1.77 5.90
N VAL A 68 7.68 2.91 6.45
CA VAL A 68 8.71 3.77 5.85
C VAL A 68 10.09 3.10 5.96
N ARG A 69 10.40 2.51 7.12
CA ARG A 69 11.65 1.78 7.35
C ARG A 69 11.78 0.60 6.40
N PHE A 70 10.73 -0.20 6.23
CA PHE A 70 10.72 -1.30 5.28
C PHE A 70 10.89 -0.81 3.83
N TRP A 71 10.20 0.25 3.45
CA TRP A 71 10.33 0.84 2.12
C TRP A 71 11.78 1.25 1.81
N CYS A 72 12.45 1.94 2.75
CA CYS A 72 13.85 2.32 2.64
C CYS A 72 14.77 1.09 2.58
N ALA A 73 14.62 0.14 3.51
CA ALA A 73 15.43 -1.07 3.55
C ALA A 73 15.36 -1.87 2.25
N VAL A 74 14.18 -1.96 1.61
CA VAL A 74 14.04 -2.65 0.31
C VAL A 74 14.67 -1.85 -0.84
N ASN A 75 14.63 -0.51 -0.80
CA ASN A 75 15.34 0.30 -1.79
C ASN A 75 16.85 0.13 -1.68
N ASP A 76 17.38 0.11 -0.46
CA ASP A 76 18.81 -0.12 -0.19
C ASP A 76 19.22 -1.53 -0.59
N TYR A 77 18.42 -2.53 -0.21
CA TYR A 77 18.60 -3.91 -0.67
C TYR A 77 18.69 -3.98 -2.20
N ARG A 78 17.80 -3.29 -2.93
CA ARG A 78 17.81 -3.28 -4.40
C ARG A 78 19.02 -2.56 -4.98
N ALA A 79 19.45 -1.46 -4.37
CA ALA A 79 20.56 -0.62 -4.85
C ALA A 79 21.93 -1.27 -4.62
N ASN A 80 22.09 -2.00 -3.52
CA ASN A 80 23.38 -2.57 -3.09
C ASN A 80 23.72 -3.92 -3.74
N ILE A 81 22.97 -4.38 -4.75
CA ILE A 81 23.08 -5.71 -5.40
C ILE A 81 24.29 -5.86 -6.35
N VAL A 82 25.24 -4.92 -6.34
CA VAL A 82 26.38 -4.96 -7.27
C VAL A 82 27.49 -5.93 -6.81
N VAL A 83 27.45 -6.48 -5.57
CA VAL A 83 28.67 -6.99 -4.93
C VAL A 83 28.80 -8.53 -4.83
N ASP A 84 27.81 -9.30 -4.37
CA ASP A 84 27.87 -10.78 -4.34
C ASP A 84 26.48 -11.42 -4.08
N THR A 85 26.11 -12.49 -4.79
CA THR A 85 24.91 -13.31 -4.50
C THR A 85 24.81 -13.84 -3.06
N ARG A 86 25.92 -14.09 -2.36
CA ARG A 86 25.89 -14.49 -0.95
C ARG A 86 25.43 -13.33 -0.06
N GLU A 87 25.98 -12.15 -0.30
CA GLU A 87 25.62 -10.92 0.41
C GLU A 87 24.13 -10.57 0.23
N ILE A 88 23.56 -10.84 -0.94
CA ILE A 88 22.12 -10.66 -1.21
C ILE A 88 21.26 -11.53 -0.28
N ASN A 89 21.61 -12.81 -0.12
CA ASN A 89 20.85 -13.71 0.74
C ASN A 89 20.95 -13.29 2.20
N ASP A 90 22.13 -12.90 2.67
CA ASP A 90 22.34 -12.47 4.05
C ASP A 90 21.50 -11.22 4.37
N VAL A 91 21.54 -10.20 3.51
CA VAL A 91 20.70 -8.99 3.69
C VAL A 91 19.20 -9.33 3.58
N ALA A 92 18.81 -10.23 2.69
CA ALA A 92 17.41 -10.66 2.58
C ALA A 92 16.91 -11.41 3.83
N ILE A 93 17.77 -12.22 4.46
CA ILE A 93 17.49 -12.88 5.74
C ILE A 93 17.25 -11.82 6.84
N GLU A 94 18.10 -10.80 6.92
CA GLU A 94 17.96 -9.71 7.89
C GLU A 94 16.68 -8.90 7.68
N LEU A 95 16.35 -8.52 6.43
CA LEU A 95 15.10 -7.85 6.11
C LEU A 95 13.88 -8.70 6.46
N TYR A 96 13.93 -9.99 6.15
CA TYR A 96 12.84 -10.92 6.49
C TYR A 96 12.63 -11.02 8.00
N ALA A 97 13.71 -11.22 8.76
CA ALA A 97 13.67 -11.29 10.21
C ALA A 97 13.12 -9.99 10.83
N SER A 98 13.54 -8.83 10.30
CA SER A 98 13.21 -7.52 10.83
C SER A 98 11.77 -7.09 10.56
N PHE A 99 11.19 -7.44 9.40
CA PHE A 99 9.91 -6.87 8.96
C PHE A 99 8.81 -7.89 8.62
N ILE A 100 9.11 -9.17 8.44
CA ILE A 100 8.18 -10.13 7.82
C ILE A 100 7.95 -11.37 8.68
N ALA A 101 8.99 -11.83 9.38
CA ALA A 101 8.95 -13.00 10.24
C ALA A 101 7.82 -12.91 11.28
N ALA A 102 7.28 -14.07 11.68
CA ALA A 102 6.17 -14.12 12.64
C ALA A 102 6.54 -13.51 14.02
N ASN A 103 7.83 -13.55 14.36
CA ASN A 103 8.42 -13.01 15.58
C ASN A 103 9.19 -11.70 15.35
N SER A 104 8.95 -11.02 14.22
CA SER A 104 9.53 -9.70 13.96
C SER A 104 9.04 -8.70 15.00
N ASP A 105 9.95 -7.86 15.51
CA ASP A 105 9.63 -6.76 16.44
C ASP A 105 8.93 -5.58 15.73
N THR A 106 9.08 -5.49 14.41
CA THR A 106 8.50 -4.41 13.57
C THR A 106 7.83 -4.98 12.31
N PRO A 107 6.79 -5.82 12.44
CA PRO A 107 6.24 -6.53 11.30
C PRO A 107 5.38 -5.59 10.45
N VAL A 108 5.66 -5.54 9.15
CA VAL A 108 4.78 -4.83 8.20
C VAL A 108 3.51 -5.62 7.92
N ASN A 109 2.42 -4.91 7.61
CA ASN A 109 1.15 -5.56 7.30
C ASN A 109 1.16 -6.12 5.87
N LEU A 110 1.34 -7.44 5.75
CA LEU A 110 1.38 -8.17 4.49
C LEU A 110 0.44 -9.38 4.56
N SER A 111 -0.14 -9.73 3.42
CA SER A 111 -0.96 -10.94 3.30
C SER A 111 -0.14 -12.21 3.61
N SER A 112 -0.80 -13.26 4.12
CA SER A 112 -0.17 -14.56 4.36
C SER A 112 0.52 -15.13 3.12
N ALA A 113 -0.04 -14.86 1.93
CA ALA A 113 0.55 -15.26 0.66
C ALA A 113 1.90 -14.57 0.40
N GLN A 114 1.99 -13.25 0.59
CA GLN A 114 3.26 -12.50 0.43
C GLN A 114 4.30 -12.93 1.46
N ARG A 115 3.89 -13.12 2.72
CA ARG A 115 4.78 -13.60 3.78
C ARG A 115 5.36 -14.97 3.45
N SER A 116 4.53 -15.88 2.94
CA SER A 116 4.94 -17.23 2.54
C SER A 116 5.88 -17.21 1.33
N GLU A 117 5.56 -16.42 0.30
CA GLU A 117 6.39 -16.26 -0.90
C GLU A 117 7.82 -15.81 -0.55
N ILE A 118 7.94 -14.78 0.29
CA ILE A 118 9.25 -14.26 0.72
C ILE A 118 9.97 -15.26 1.61
N LYS A 119 9.26 -15.92 2.54
CA LYS A 119 9.81 -16.95 3.41
C LYS A 119 10.48 -18.07 2.60
N VAL A 120 9.79 -18.60 1.59
CA VAL A 120 10.33 -19.66 0.72
C VAL A 120 11.58 -19.20 -0.03
N ALA A 121 11.58 -17.97 -0.55
CA ALA A 121 12.75 -17.42 -1.24
C ALA A 121 13.98 -17.32 -0.32
N VAL A 122 13.77 -16.84 0.92
CA VAL A 122 14.81 -16.69 1.94
C VAL A 122 15.33 -18.06 2.42
N GLU A 123 14.44 -18.99 2.80
CA GLU A 123 14.84 -20.31 3.31
C GLU A 123 15.53 -21.18 2.25
N SER A 124 15.23 -20.97 0.96
CA SER A 124 15.88 -21.70 -0.13
C SER A 124 17.19 -21.08 -0.61
N GLY A 125 17.59 -19.92 -0.08
CA GLY A 125 18.76 -19.17 -0.54
C GLY A 125 18.65 -18.67 -1.99
N LYS A 126 17.42 -18.55 -2.50
CA LYS A 126 17.12 -18.13 -3.89
C LYS A 126 16.55 -16.72 -3.93
N THR A 127 17.08 -15.83 -3.10
CA THR A 127 16.67 -14.43 -3.11
C THR A 127 17.26 -13.71 -4.33
N THR A 128 16.54 -12.68 -4.77
CA THR A 128 16.88 -11.86 -5.93
C THR A 128 16.57 -10.41 -5.61
N LYS A 129 17.04 -9.48 -6.46
CA LYS A 129 16.68 -8.05 -6.33
C LYS A 129 15.19 -7.75 -6.29
N CYS A 130 14.36 -8.64 -6.82
CA CYS A 130 12.92 -8.47 -6.91
C CYS A 130 12.15 -9.21 -5.80
N THR A 131 12.84 -9.89 -4.87
CA THR A 131 12.21 -10.72 -3.83
C THR A 131 11.17 -9.94 -3.01
N PHE A 132 11.39 -8.65 -2.79
CA PHE A 132 10.50 -7.81 -1.97
C PHE A 132 9.57 -6.90 -2.78
N ASP A 133 9.62 -6.89 -4.12
CA ASP A 133 8.89 -5.92 -4.97
C ASP A 133 7.38 -5.92 -4.73
N ARG A 134 6.81 -7.12 -4.55
CA ARG A 134 5.37 -7.27 -4.29
C ARG A 134 4.99 -6.78 -2.90
N ALA A 135 5.82 -7.03 -1.89
CA ALA A 135 5.59 -6.53 -0.54
C ALA A 135 5.79 -5.00 -0.49
N GLN A 136 6.84 -4.49 -1.12
CA GLN A 136 7.14 -3.06 -1.16
C GLN A 136 6.01 -2.25 -1.80
N ARG A 137 5.42 -2.74 -2.89
CA ARG A 137 4.23 -2.12 -3.51
C ARG A 137 3.01 -2.09 -2.60
N GLU A 138 2.78 -3.16 -1.83
CA GLU A 138 1.68 -3.22 -0.88
C GLU A 138 1.87 -2.17 0.22
N ILE A 139 3.07 -2.13 0.82
CA ILE A 139 3.40 -1.17 1.87
C ILE A 139 3.34 0.28 1.38
N PHE A 140 3.75 0.53 0.14
CA PHE A 140 3.54 1.83 -0.50
C PHE A 140 2.06 2.20 -0.59
N SER A 141 1.22 1.27 -1.03
CA SER A 141 -0.24 1.50 -1.13
C SER A 141 -0.86 1.78 0.23
N VAL A 142 -0.42 1.07 1.27
CA VAL A 142 -0.85 1.32 2.67
C VAL A 142 -0.46 2.74 3.09
N MET A 143 0.80 3.13 2.92
CA MET A 143 1.25 4.48 3.26
C MET A 143 0.50 5.56 2.47
N SER A 144 0.30 5.36 1.17
CA SER A 144 -0.36 6.31 0.27
C SER A 144 -1.83 6.55 0.65
N ARG A 145 -2.53 5.48 1.05
CA ARG A 145 -3.97 5.54 1.38
C ARG A 145 -4.25 5.94 2.82
N ASP A 146 -3.28 5.79 3.73
CA ASP A 146 -3.51 5.96 5.16
C ASP A 146 -2.63 7.05 5.81
N SER A 147 -1.31 6.86 5.84
CA SER A 147 -0.40 7.77 6.54
C SER A 147 -0.11 9.05 5.75
N TYR A 148 -0.02 8.99 4.42
CA TYR A 148 0.32 10.13 3.58
C TYR A 148 -0.76 11.24 3.56
N PRO A 149 -2.07 10.95 3.48
CA PRO A 149 -3.10 11.99 3.56
C PRO A 149 -3.12 12.70 4.91
N ARG A 150 -2.85 11.95 5.99
CA ARG A 150 -2.74 12.50 7.35
C ARG A 150 -1.47 13.33 7.51
N TYR A 151 -0.37 12.92 6.89
CA TYR A 151 0.84 13.72 6.77
C TYR A 151 0.57 15.07 6.10
N LEU A 152 -0.09 15.07 4.93
CA LEU A 152 -0.46 16.31 4.24
C LEU A 152 -1.36 17.21 5.09
N ALA A 153 -2.37 16.63 5.74
CA ALA A 153 -3.26 17.38 6.64
C ALA A 153 -2.52 17.97 7.85
N SER A 154 -1.44 17.34 8.32
CA SER A 154 -0.63 17.85 9.43
C SER A 154 0.32 18.99 9.07
N LYS A 155 0.46 19.29 7.76
CA LYS A 155 1.30 20.39 7.23
C LYS A 155 0.49 21.63 6.84
N LEU A 156 -0.84 21.55 6.92
CA LEU A 156 -1.78 22.66 6.71
C LEU A 156 -2.05 23.38 8.03
#